data_AF-A0A1H6TME5-F1
#
_entry.id   AF-A0A1H6TME5-F1
#
_cell.length_a   1.000
_cell.length_b   1.000
_cell.length_c   1.000
_cell.angle_alpha   90.00
_cell.angle_beta   90.00
_cell.angle_gamma   90.00
#
_symmetry.space_group_name_H-M   'P 1'
#
loop_
_entity.id
_entity.type
_entity.pdbx_description
1 polymer ?
#
loop_
_entity_poly.entity_id
_entity_poly.type
_entity_poly.pdbx_seq_one_letter_code
_entity_poly.pdbx_strand_id
1 'polypeptide(L)'
;MIEELLDNMSSLTAIMEEESDRLVAPGRVPDLSEMAAAKTRLVGSLERRLTQLARERADWMEQLEETDRSRLAATVAVLRDASMVNADVLERQIELSTELMAAIAQEAQRMMGTRKATYGAHGGWLGMDLPAPISLNTRL
;
A
#
# COMPACT_ATOMS: atom_id res chain seq x y z
N MET A 1 3.44 19.76 -25.80
CA MET A 1 3.82 20.01 -24.40
C MET A 1 2.78 19.50 -23.39
N ILE A 2 1.49 19.79 -23.62
CA ILE A 2 0.38 19.22 -22.84
C ILE A 2 0.20 17.71 -23.08
N GLU A 3 0.44 17.26 -24.31
CA GLU A 3 0.44 15.83 -24.71
C GLU A 3 1.29 14.97 -23.75
N GLU A 4 2.55 15.37 -23.50
CA GLU A 4 3.44 14.63 -22.59
C GLU A 4 2.93 14.60 -21.13
N LEU A 5 2.18 15.62 -20.69
CA LEU A 5 1.54 15.61 -19.38
C LEU A 5 0.38 14.60 -19.37
N LEU A 6 -0.45 14.62 -20.41
CA LEU A 6 -1.57 13.69 -20.60
C LEU A 6 -1.08 12.23 -20.72
N ASP A 7 0.02 12.00 -21.42
CA ASP A 7 0.63 10.67 -21.59
C ASP A 7 1.16 10.13 -20.26
N ASN A 8 1.84 10.98 -19.48
CA ASN A 8 2.33 10.61 -18.15
C ASN A 8 1.17 10.33 -17.18
N MET A 9 0.09 11.12 -17.23
CA MET A 9 -1.11 10.88 -16.41
C MET A 9 -1.80 9.58 -16.82
N SER A 10 -1.95 9.33 -18.13
CA SER A 10 -2.57 8.10 -18.64
C SER A 10 -1.73 6.86 -18.29
N SER A 11 -0.40 6.96 -18.37
CA SER A 11 0.51 5.90 -17.94
C SER A 11 0.41 5.64 -16.44
N LEU A 12 0.27 6.68 -15.62
CA LEU A 12 0.08 6.54 -14.18
C LEU A 12 -1.26 5.87 -13.87
N THR A 13 -2.35 6.28 -14.53
CA THR A 13 -3.66 5.63 -14.42
C THR A 13 -3.56 4.14 -14.72
N ALA A 14 -2.94 3.76 -15.84
CA ALA A 14 -2.82 2.36 -16.24
C ALA A 14 -2.08 1.52 -15.18
N ILE A 15 -1.01 2.07 -14.58
CA ILE A 15 -0.30 1.39 -13.49
C ILE A 15 -1.18 1.28 -12.23
N MET A 16 -2.03 2.25 -11.95
CA MET A 16 -2.92 2.22 -10.78
C MET A 16 -4.05 1.21 -10.93
N GLU A 17 -4.61 1.08 -12.14
CA GLU A 17 -5.58 0.04 -12.47
C GLU A 17 -4.93 -1.36 -12.38
N GLU A 18 -3.77 -1.54 -13.01
CA GLU A 18 -3.04 -2.81 -12.96
C GLU A 18 -2.67 -3.22 -11.53
N GLU A 19 -2.24 -2.26 -10.70
CA GLU A 19 -1.91 -2.56 -9.31
C GLU A 19 -3.16 -2.96 -8.52
N SER A 20 -4.29 -2.29 -8.74
CA SER A 20 -5.55 -2.62 -8.08
C SER A 20 -5.99 -4.04 -8.43
N ASP A 21 -5.93 -4.41 -9.71
CA ASP A 21 -6.26 -5.77 -10.17
C ASP A 21 -5.34 -6.82 -9.53
N ARG A 22 -4.04 -6.53 -9.48
CA ARG A 22 -3.05 -7.42 -8.87
C ARG A 22 -3.23 -7.56 -7.36
N LEU A 23 -3.56 -6.48 -6.65
CA LEU A 23 -3.80 -6.49 -5.21
C LEU A 23 -5.08 -7.25 -4.82
N VAL A 24 -6.07 -7.31 -5.71
CA VAL A 24 -7.28 -8.10 -5.51
C VAL A 24 -7.05 -9.59 -5.82
N ALA A 25 -6.09 -9.91 -6.69
CA ALA A 25 -5.80 -11.28 -7.06
C ALA A 25 -5.25 -12.11 -5.86
N PRO A 26 -5.76 -13.34 -5.64
CA PRO A 26 -5.30 -14.17 -4.54
C PRO A 26 -3.87 -14.69 -4.78
N GLY A 27 -3.00 -14.54 -3.79
CA GLY A 27 -1.66 -15.12 -3.77
C GLY A 27 -0.53 -14.08 -3.70
N ARG A 28 0.70 -14.54 -3.92
CA ARG A 28 1.87 -13.65 -3.94
C ARG A 28 1.89 -12.89 -5.27
N VAL A 29 1.84 -11.57 -5.20
CA VAL A 29 2.00 -10.69 -6.36
C VAL A 29 3.50 -10.43 -6.57
N PRO A 30 4.14 -10.97 -7.61
CA PRO A 30 5.49 -10.57 -7.99
C PRO A 30 5.49 -9.11 -8.47
N ASP A 31 6.62 -8.44 -8.32
CA ASP A 31 6.94 -7.14 -8.93
C ASP A 31 6.16 -5.91 -8.42
N LEU A 32 5.41 -5.99 -7.31
CA LEU A 32 4.78 -4.81 -6.68
C LEU A 32 5.80 -3.70 -6.35
N SER A 33 7.01 -4.06 -5.95
CA SER A 33 8.08 -3.09 -5.69
C SER A 33 8.54 -2.36 -6.96
N GLU A 34 8.54 -3.05 -8.11
CA GLU A 34 8.87 -2.44 -9.39
C GLU A 34 7.77 -1.49 -9.85
N MET A 35 6.50 -1.88 -9.66
CA MET A 35 5.34 -1.00 -9.93
C MET A 35 5.37 0.26 -9.07
N ALA A 36 5.66 0.13 -7.76
CA ALA A 36 5.83 1.27 -6.87
C ALA A 36 6.96 2.21 -7.33
N ALA A 37 8.09 1.66 -7.78
CA ALA A 37 9.19 2.44 -8.33
C ALA A 37 8.81 3.14 -9.66
N ALA A 38 8.06 2.46 -10.53
CA ALA A 38 7.55 3.04 -11.78
C ALA A 38 6.59 4.23 -11.51
N LYS A 39 5.64 4.08 -10.58
CA LYS A 39 4.77 5.18 -10.12
C LYS A 39 5.56 6.38 -9.63
N THR A 40 6.52 6.13 -8.73
CA THR A 40 7.36 7.20 -8.14
C THR A 40 8.08 7.99 -9.24
N ARG A 41 8.60 7.30 -10.26
CA ARG A 41 9.23 7.95 -11.42
C ARG A 41 8.24 8.78 -12.24
N LEU A 42 7.04 8.27 -12.50
CA LEU A 42 6.00 8.99 -13.25
C LEU A 42 5.50 10.22 -12.49
N VAL A 43 5.23 10.10 -11.19
CA VAL A 43 4.84 11.24 -10.33
C VAL A 43 5.94 12.31 -10.35
N GLY A 44 7.20 11.93 -10.16
CA GLY A 44 8.32 12.88 -10.27
C GLY A 44 8.49 13.49 -11.67
N SER A 45 8.04 12.82 -12.73
CA SER A 45 7.98 13.38 -14.08
C SER A 45 6.86 14.42 -14.20
N LEU A 46 5.66 14.09 -13.72
CA LEU A 46 4.49 14.98 -13.69
C LEU A 46 4.76 16.26 -12.90
N GLU A 47 5.31 16.14 -11.69
CA GLU A 47 5.64 17.30 -10.83
C GLU A 47 6.64 18.25 -11.50
N ARG A 48 7.71 17.70 -12.08
CA ARG A 48 8.69 18.49 -12.83
C ARG A 48 8.04 19.20 -14.00
N ARG A 49 7.15 18.52 -14.73
CA ARG A 49 6.48 19.10 -15.88
C ARG A 49 5.48 20.20 -15.50
N LEU A 50 4.68 19.98 -14.46
CA LEU A 50 3.77 21.00 -13.93
C LEU A 50 4.55 22.23 -13.44
N THR A 51 5.67 22.00 -12.75
CA THR A 51 6.56 23.08 -12.29
C THR A 51 7.18 23.84 -13.47
N GLN A 52 7.59 23.12 -14.52
CA GLN A 52 8.12 23.74 -15.74
C GLN A 52 7.05 24.61 -16.41
N LEU A 53 5.83 24.09 -16.60
CA LEU A 53 4.71 24.84 -17.20
C LEU A 53 4.39 26.10 -16.40
N ALA A 54 4.31 25.99 -15.07
CA ALA A 54 4.05 27.13 -14.20
C ALA A 54 5.15 28.21 -14.25
N ARG A 55 6.41 27.81 -14.48
CA ARG A 55 7.54 28.76 -14.64
C ARG A 55 7.57 29.43 -15.99
N GLU A 56 7.30 28.68 -17.05
CA GLU A 56 7.30 29.21 -18.42
C GLU A 56 6.13 30.15 -18.65
N ARG A 57 4.97 29.84 -18.05
CA ARG A 57 3.74 30.64 -18.17
C ARG A 57 2.92 30.52 -16.89
N ALA A 58 2.78 31.61 -16.14
CA ALA A 58 1.97 31.62 -14.92
C ALA A 58 0.50 31.23 -15.19
N ASP A 59 -0.08 31.72 -16.30
CA ASP A 59 -1.48 31.50 -16.68
C ASP A 59 -1.64 30.39 -17.74
N TRP A 60 -0.77 29.38 -17.73
CA TRP A 60 -0.74 28.35 -18.78
C TRP A 60 -2.08 27.62 -18.95
N MET A 61 -2.85 27.43 -17.87
CA MET A 61 -4.18 26.79 -17.90
C MET A 61 -5.24 27.65 -18.61
N GLU A 62 -5.17 28.97 -18.47
CA GLU A 62 -6.11 29.90 -19.10
C GLU A 62 -5.83 30.03 -20.60
N GLN A 63 -4.57 29.83 -21.00
CA GLN A 63 -4.12 29.87 -22.38
C GLN A 63 -4.27 28.55 -23.14
N LEU A 64 -4.72 27.47 -22.48
CA LEU A 64 -5.06 26.23 -23.17
C LEU A 64 -6.29 26.43 -24.04
N GLU A 65 -6.23 25.87 -25.24
CA GLU A 65 -7.41 25.67 -26.09
C GLU A 65 -8.46 24.85 -25.33
N GLU A 66 -9.74 25.13 -25.58
CA GLU A 66 -10.83 24.48 -24.86
C GLU A 66 -10.81 22.95 -25.01
N THR A 67 -10.33 22.47 -26.17
CA THR A 67 -10.13 21.04 -26.42
C THR A 67 -9.09 20.43 -25.50
N ASP A 68 -7.96 21.11 -25.29
CA ASP A 68 -6.87 20.60 -24.44
C ASP A 68 -7.23 20.70 -22.96
N ARG A 69 -7.95 21.76 -22.57
CA ARG A 69 -8.50 21.91 -21.23
C ARG A 69 -9.48 20.78 -20.90
N SER A 70 -10.38 20.47 -21.84
CA SER A 70 -11.33 19.37 -21.70
C SER A 70 -10.63 18.01 -21.59
N ARG A 71 -9.61 17.75 -22.42
CA ARG A 71 -8.79 16.53 -22.35
C ARG A 71 -8.09 16.41 -21.00
N LEU A 72 -7.45 17.48 -20.53
CA LEU A 72 -6.78 17.51 -19.24
C LEU A 72 -7.75 17.24 -18.09
N ALA A 73 -8.91 17.89 -18.08
CA ALA A 73 -9.93 17.67 -17.06
C ALA A 73 -10.41 16.20 -17.04
N ALA A 74 -10.65 15.61 -18.21
CA ALA A 74 -11.04 14.21 -18.33
C ALA A 74 -9.94 13.26 -17.83
N THR A 75 -8.70 13.46 -18.24
CA THR A 75 -7.56 12.61 -17.81
C THR A 75 -7.32 12.73 -16.31
N VAL A 76 -7.43 13.92 -15.72
CA VAL A 76 -7.31 14.13 -14.26
C VAL A 76 -8.44 13.42 -13.51
N ALA A 77 -9.68 13.48 -14.02
CA ALA A 77 -10.81 12.78 -13.41
C ALA A 77 -10.58 11.27 -13.39
N VAL A 78 -10.15 10.69 -14.51
CA VAL A 78 -9.84 9.25 -14.62
C VAL A 78 -8.71 8.86 -13.67
N LEU A 79 -7.62 9.63 -13.62
CA LEU A 79 -6.52 9.37 -12.70
C LEU A 79 -6.96 9.42 -11.24
N ARG A 80 -7.80 10.39 -10.87
CA ARG A 80 -8.36 10.49 -9.51
C ARG A 80 -9.17 9.26 -9.16
N ASP A 81 -10.07 8.83 -10.05
CA ASP A 81 -10.95 7.69 -9.80
C ASP A 81 -10.13 6.39 -9.67
N ALA A 82 -9.14 6.16 -10.54
CA ALA A 82 -8.22 5.02 -10.42
C ALA A 82 -7.40 5.05 -9.12
N SER A 83 -6.98 6.24 -8.68
CA SER A 83 -6.24 6.40 -7.42
C SER A 83 -7.12 6.10 -6.19
N MET A 84 -8.40 6.47 -6.23
CA MET A 84 -9.36 6.16 -5.15
C MET A 84 -9.59 4.65 -5.04
N VAL A 85 -9.83 3.97 -6.16
CA VAL A 85 -9.99 2.50 -6.17
C VAL A 85 -8.76 1.82 -5.60
N ASN A 86 -7.55 2.27 -5.98
CA ASN A 86 -6.32 1.70 -5.48
C ASN A 86 -6.15 1.90 -3.96
N ALA A 87 -6.51 3.07 -3.45
CA ALA A 87 -6.48 3.37 -2.02
C ALA A 87 -7.46 2.47 -1.23
N ASP A 88 -8.69 2.32 -1.70
CA ASP A 88 -9.72 1.48 -1.07
C ASP A 88 -9.26 0.00 -1.01
N VAL A 89 -8.64 -0.49 -2.10
CA VAL A 89 -8.10 -1.85 -2.16
C VAL A 89 -6.97 -2.03 -1.13
N LEU A 90 -6.05 -1.08 -1.05
CA LEU A 90 -4.94 -1.13 -0.08
C LEU A 90 -5.43 -1.08 1.37
N GLU A 91 -6.38 -0.19 1.67
CA GLU A 91 -7.00 -0.11 3.00
C GLU A 91 -7.61 -1.45 3.38
N ARG A 92 -8.40 -2.05 2.48
CA ARG A 92 -9.03 -3.35 2.73
C ARG A 92 -8.01 -4.47 2.97
N GLN A 93 -6.89 -4.48 2.24
CA GLN A 93 -5.83 -5.48 2.42
C GLN A 93 -5.12 -5.30 3.77
N ILE A 94 -4.91 -4.08 4.23
CA ILE A 94 -4.30 -3.78 5.55
C ILE A 94 -5.23 -4.25 6.68
N GLU A 95 -6.54 -4.00 6.57
CA GLU A 95 -7.54 -4.49 7.51
C GLU A 95 -7.51 -6.01 7.61
N LEU A 96 -7.61 -6.71 6.47
CA LEU A 96 -7.60 -8.17 6.40
C LEU A 96 -6.30 -8.76 6.99
N SER A 97 -5.14 -8.18 6.67
CA SER A 97 -3.85 -8.60 7.23
C SER A 97 -3.83 -8.46 8.75
N THR A 98 -4.40 -7.37 9.27
CA THR A 98 -4.51 -7.10 10.72
C THR A 98 -5.41 -8.12 11.41
N GLU A 99 -6.58 -8.42 10.83
CA GLU A 99 -7.48 -9.47 11.31
C GLU A 99 -6.82 -10.85 11.32
N LEU A 100 -6.09 -11.20 10.25
CA LEU A 100 -5.35 -12.46 10.15
C LEU A 100 -4.24 -12.56 11.21
N MET A 101 -3.46 -11.49 11.41
CA MET A 101 -2.45 -11.46 12.46
C MET A 101 -3.06 -11.62 13.85
N ALA A 102 -4.22 -11.00 14.11
CA ALA A 102 -4.94 -11.16 15.37
C ALA A 102 -5.45 -12.60 15.57
N ALA A 103 -5.95 -13.24 14.51
CA ALA A 103 -6.38 -14.64 14.55
C ALA A 103 -5.20 -15.59 14.79
N ILE A 104 -4.06 -15.37 14.09
CA ILE A 104 -2.83 -16.14 14.28
C ILE A 104 -2.31 -15.97 15.72
N ALA A 105 -2.31 -14.75 16.26
CA ALA A 105 -1.89 -14.48 17.63
C ALA A 105 -2.78 -15.20 18.65
N GLN A 106 -4.09 -15.20 18.45
CA GLN A 106 -5.03 -15.95 19.29
C GLN A 106 -4.79 -17.46 19.22
N GLU A 107 -4.55 -18.00 18.03
CA GLU A 107 -4.25 -19.43 17.85
C GLU A 107 -2.90 -19.81 18.46
N ALA A 108 -1.87 -18.98 18.30
CA ALA A 108 -0.59 -19.17 18.96
C ALA A 108 -0.75 -19.15 20.48
N GLN A 109 -1.53 -18.21 21.02
CA GLN A 109 -1.84 -18.15 22.45
C GLN A 109 -2.60 -19.39 22.93
N ARG A 110 -3.57 -19.89 22.14
CA ARG A 110 -4.29 -21.14 22.43
C ARG A 110 -3.36 -22.34 22.45
N MET A 111 -2.50 -22.48 21.44
CA MET A 111 -1.51 -23.56 21.36
C MET A 111 -0.51 -23.52 22.52
N MET A 112 0.00 -22.33 22.87
CA MET A 112 0.91 -22.13 24.00
C MET A 112 0.21 -22.31 25.36
N GLY A 113 -1.06 -21.94 25.46
CA GLY A 113 -1.89 -22.05 26.67
C GLY A 113 -2.30 -23.47 27.05
N THR A 114 -2.21 -24.44 26.13
CA THR A 114 -2.50 -25.87 26.43
C THR A 114 -1.33 -26.69 26.98
N ARG A 115 -0.14 -26.11 27.20
CA ARG A 115 0.99 -26.81 27.87
C ARG A 115 1.74 -25.94 28.87
N LYS A 116 1.18 -25.79 30.06
CA LYS A 116 1.98 -25.70 31.30
C LYS A 116 1.33 -26.53 32.41
N ALA A 117 1.69 -27.81 32.44
CA ALA A 117 1.66 -28.59 33.67
C ALA A 117 3.10 -28.62 34.19
N THR A 118 3.43 -27.72 35.10
CA THR A 118 4.70 -27.81 35.83
C THR A 118 4.51 -28.88 36.90
N TYR A 119 5.20 -30.02 36.78
CA TYR A 119 5.26 -31.01 37.85
C TYR A 119 6.15 -30.43 38.96
N GLY A 120 5.53 -29.72 39.90
CA GLY A 120 6.22 -29.29 41.12
C GLY A 120 6.56 -30.52 41.95
N ALA A 121 7.81 -30.63 42.42
CA ALA A 121 8.27 -31.75 43.24
C ALA A 121 7.51 -31.87 44.59
N HIS A 122 6.69 -30.89 44.97
CA HIS A 122 5.72 -30.97 46.06
C HIS A 122 4.36 -30.51 45.52
N GLY A 123 3.36 -31.42 45.53
CA GLY A 123 2.11 -31.32 44.77
C GLY A 123 1.15 -30.19 45.17
N GLY A 124 1.48 -28.95 44.79
CA GLY A 124 0.57 -27.80 44.86
C GLY A 124 0.51 -27.09 43.51
N TRP A 125 -0.66 -27.09 42.88
CA TRP A 125 -0.94 -26.32 41.67
C TRP A 125 -1.20 -24.86 42.06
N LEU A 126 -0.28 -23.96 41.74
CA LEU A 126 -0.53 -22.51 41.76
C LEU A 126 -0.37 -21.99 40.34
N GLY A 127 -1.49 -21.65 39.71
CA GLY A 127 -1.51 -20.90 38.47
C GLY A 127 -1.08 -19.46 38.75
N MET A 128 0.09 -19.07 38.28
CA MET A 128 0.47 -17.66 38.19
C MET A 128 0.60 -17.28 36.72
N ASP A 129 -0.16 -16.25 36.36
CA ASP A 129 -0.18 -15.62 35.04
C ASP A 129 0.99 -14.62 34.99
N LEU A 130 2.18 -15.12 34.66
CA LEU A 130 3.37 -14.29 34.45
C LEU A 130 3.85 -14.46 33.01
N PRO A 131 4.12 -13.35 32.28
CA PRO A 131 4.69 -13.42 30.95
C PRO A 131 6.07 -14.08 31.01
N ALA A 132 6.31 -15.06 30.14
CA ALA A 132 7.55 -15.84 30.13
C ALA A 132 8.73 -14.98 29.62
N PRO A 133 9.93 -15.08 30.24
CA PRO A 133 11.09 -14.33 29.77
C PRO A 133 11.60 -14.90 28.44
N ILE A 134 11.89 -14.00 27.50
CA ILE A 134 12.48 -14.34 26.19
C ILE A 134 13.92 -14.79 26.42
N SER A 135 14.23 -16.03 26.07
CA SER A 135 15.58 -16.60 26.17
C SER A 135 16.41 -16.24 24.94
N LEU A 136 17.44 -15.42 25.08
CA LEU A 136 18.43 -15.13 24.03
C LEU A 136 19.51 -16.21 24.03
N ASN A 137 19.55 -17.04 22.97
CA ASN A 137 20.64 -17.99 22.74
C ASN A 137 21.86 -17.26 22.15
N THR A 138 22.82 -16.84 22.97
CA THR A 138 24.16 -16.47 22.49
C THR A 138 25.03 -17.73 22.43
N ARG A 139 25.44 -18.14 21.23
CA ARG A 139 26.49 -19.16 21.04
C ARG A 139 27.85 -18.46 21.09
N LEU A 140 28.75 -18.99 21.94
CA LEU A 140 30.19 -18.70 21.95
C LEU A 140 30.89 -19.44 20.81
#